data_AF-A0A397TV43-F1
#
_entry.id   AF-A0A397TV43-F1
#
_cell.length_a   1.000
_cell.length_b   1.000
_cell.length_c   1.000
_cell.angle_alpha   90.00
_cell.angle_beta   90.00
_cell.angle_gamma   90.00
#
_symmetry.space_group_name_H-M   'P 1'
#
loop_
_entity.id
_entity.type
_entity.pdbx_description
1 polymer ?
#
loop_
_entity_poly.entity_id
_entity_poly.type
_entity_poly.pdbx_seq_one_letter_code
_entity_poly.pdbx_strand_id
1 'polypeptide(L)' 'MPTQKLHDPWAKREAWRNAPHFSPRYSLRHAWPGLSWGIGAFIIYLGVDAVSSRMNNYDKPAEQKESQPQSKVG' A
#
# COMPACT_ATOMS: atom_id res chain seq x y z
N MET A 1 -5.59 -38.62 -5.28
CA MET A 1 -6.69 -39.00 -6.17
C MET A 1 -6.44 -38.37 -7.54
N PRO A 2 -6.36 -39.13 -8.64
CA PRO A 2 -6.28 -38.53 -9.97
C PRO A 2 -7.55 -37.74 -10.24
N THR A 3 -7.42 -36.45 -10.56
CA THR A 3 -8.57 -35.59 -10.87
C THR A 3 -9.01 -35.86 -12.31
N GLN A 4 -10.07 -36.65 -12.46
CA GLN A 4 -10.71 -36.85 -13.75
C GLN A 4 -11.29 -35.51 -14.21
N LYS A 5 -10.66 -34.90 -15.22
CA LYS A 5 -11.17 -33.66 -15.83
C LYS A 5 -12.38 -33.99 -16.69
N LEU A 6 -13.57 -33.81 -16.13
CA LEU A 6 -14.81 -33.87 -16.89
C LEU A 6 -14.91 -32.60 -17.77
N HIS A 7 -15.00 -32.78 -19.08
CA HIS A 7 -15.18 -31.66 -20.00
C HIS A 7 -16.63 -31.21 -19.96
N ASP A 8 -16.86 -29.94 -19.64
CA ASP A 8 -18.19 -29.34 -19.74
C ASP A 8 -18.55 -29.06 -21.23
N PRO A 9 -19.63 -29.65 -21.77
CA PRO A 9 -20.06 -29.42 -23.15
C PRO A 9 -20.65 -28.02 -23.39
N TRP A 10 -21.04 -27.30 -22.32
CA TRP A 10 -21.63 -25.96 -22.41
C TRP A 10 -20.64 -24.82 -22.15
N ALA A 11 -19.35 -25.13 -21.93
CA ALA A 11 -18.33 -24.14 -21.62
C ALA A 11 -18.27 -23.00 -22.66
N LYS A 12 -18.48 -23.31 -23.95
CA LYS A 12 -18.52 -22.31 -25.03
C LYS A 12 -19.73 -21.37 -24.91
N ARG A 13 -20.87 -21.87 -24.42
CA ARG A 13 -22.09 -21.09 -24.17
C ARG A 13 -21.94 -20.20 -22.95
N GLU A 14 -21.23 -20.64 -21.91
CA GLU A 14 -21.04 -19.87 -20.68
C GLU A 14 -19.82 -18.92 -20.71
N ALA A 15 -19.00 -19.01 -21.76
CA ALA A 15 -17.79 -18.20 -21.92
C ALA A 15 -18.05 -16.68 -21.85
N TRP A 16 -19.20 -16.19 -22.30
CA TRP A 16 -19.55 -14.76 -22.24
C TRP A 16 -19.62 -14.22 -20.81
N ARG A 17 -19.96 -15.06 -19.81
CA ARG A 17 -20.01 -14.67 -18.39
C ARG A 17 -18.62 -14.42 -17.82
N ASN A 18 -17.62 -15.07 -18.40
CA ASN A 18 -16.21 -14.95 -18.03
C ASN A 18 -15.45 -14.03 -18.98
N ALA A 19 -16.16 -13.09 -19.62
CA ALA A 19 -15.52 -12.10 -20.48
C ALA A 19 -14.48 -11.26 -19.68
N PRO A 20 -13.46 -10.70 -20.35
CA PRO A 20 -12.37 -10.00 -19.68
C PRO A 20 -12.82 -8.87 -18.73
N HIS A 21 -13.91 -8.18 -19.07
CA HIS A 21 -14.51 -7.12 -18.28
C HIS A 21 -15.23 -7.60 -17.01
N PHE A 22 -15.66 -8.86 -16.96
CA PHE A 22 -16.21 -9.49 -15.76
C PHE A 22 -15.14 -10.24 -14.95
N SER A 23 -13.88 -10.23 -15.39
CA SER A 23 -12.83 -10.93 -14.66
C SER A 23 -12.62 -10.32 -13.26
N PRO A 24 -12.36 -11.14 -12.23
CA PRO A 24 -12.14 -10.63 -10.87
C PRO A 24 -10.99 -9.61 -10.81
N ARG A 25 -9.95 -9.81 -11.62
CA ARG A 25 -8.79 -8.91 -11.72
C ARG A 25 -9.18 -7.54 -12.27
N TYR A 26 -10.07 -7.51 -13.27
CA TYR A 26 -10.58 -6.26 -13.82
C TYR A 26 -11.44 -5.52 -12.79
N SER A 27 -12.31 -6.23 -12.07
CA SER A 27 -13.12 -5.65 -10.99
C SER A 27 -12.25 -5.06 -9.88
N LEU A 28 -11.22 -5.78 -9.43
CA LEU A 28 -10.29 -5.31 -8.38
C LEU A 28 -9.54 -4.03 -8.78
N ARG A 29 -9.11 -3.91 -10.04
CA ARG A 29 -8.44 -2.70 -10.54
C ARG A 29 -9.35 -1.46 -10.50
N HIS A 30 -10.66 -1.66 -10.66
CA HIS A 30 -11.64 -0.56 -10.71
C HIS A 30 -12.40 -0.39 -9.39
N ALA A 31 -12.15 -1.25 -8.40
CA ALA A 31 -12.84 -1.18 -7.12
C ALA A 31 -12.67 0.19 -6.46
N TRP A 32 -11.46 0.76 -6.51
CA TRP A 32 -11.14 2.06 -5.87
C TRP A 32 -10.66 3.09 -6.91
N PRO A 33 -11.60 3.78 -7.57
CA PRO A 33 -11.24 4.83 -8.52
C PRO A 33 -10.49 5.94 -7.78
N GLY A 34 -9.25 6.20 -8.17
CA GLY A 34 -8.42 7.26 -7.60
C GLY A 34 -7.54 6.86 -6.41
N LEU A 35 -7.50 5.58 -6.00
CA LEU A 35 -6.57 5.12 -4.96
C LEU A 35 -5.12 5.47 -5.29
N SER A 36 -4.71 5.28 -6.54
CA SER A 36 -3.38 5.63 -7.02
C SER A 36 -3.07 7.12 -6.85
N TRP A 37 -4.05 7.99 -7.08
CA TRP A 37 -3.90 9.43 -6.91
C TRP A 37 -3.80 9.82 -5.43
N GLY A 38 -4.63 9.20 -4.57
CA GLY A 38 -4.57 9.42 -3.12
C GLY A 38 -3.24 8.99 -2.53
N ILE A 39 -2.76 7.78 -2.87
CA ILE A 39 -1.44 7.28 -2.44
C ILE A 39 -0.33 8.19 -2.96
N GLY A 40 -0.39 8.60 -4.23
CA GLY A 40 0.61 9.49 -4.83
C GLY A 40 0.70 10.84 -4.10
N ALA A 41 -0.43 11.51 -3.89
CA ALA A 41 -0.49 12.77 -3.16
C ALA A 41 0.03 12.63 -1.71
N PHE A 42 -0.33 11.53 -1.03
CA PHE A 42 0.12 11.25 0.32
C PHE A 42 1.64 11.06 0.40
N ILE A 43 2.24 10.30 -0.52
CA ILE A 43 3.70 10.12 -0.58
C ILE A 43 4.41 11.46 -0.83
N ILE A 44 3.88 12.28 -1.75
CA ILE A 44 4.43 13.61 -2.02
C ILE A 44 4.38 14.47 -0.76
N TYR A 45 3.23 14.49 -0.07
CA TYR A 45 3.08 15.22 1.19
C TYR A 45 4.09 14.75 2.24
N LEU A 46 4.21 13.45 2.48
CA LEU A 46 5.19 12.90 3.42
C LEU A 46 6.63 13.25 3.03
N GLY A 47 6.95 13.27 1.73
CA GLY A 47 8.26 13.69 1.23
C GLY A 47 8.55 15.15 1.56
N VAL A 48 7.58 16.04 1.32
CA VAL A 48 7.69 17.47 1.66
C VAL A 48 7.78 17.66 3.17
N ASP A 49 6.92 17.00 3.94
CA ASP A 49 6.90 17.10 5.40
C ASP A 49 8.20 16.56 6.02
N ALA A 50 8.74 15.44 5.53
CA ALA A 50 10.01 14.90 6.00
C ALA A 50 11.19 15.84 5.68
N VAL A 51 11.21 16.46 4.51
CA VAL A 51 12.27 17.42 4.13
C VAL A 51 12.12 18.73 4.90
N SER A 52 10.89 19.27 4.98
CA SER A 52 10.55 20.49 5.73
C SER A 52 10.84 20.32 7.22
N SER A 53 10.50 19.18 7.80
CA SER A 53 10.79 18.88 9.20
C SER A 53 12.29 18.76 9.44
N ARG A 54 13.06 18.15 8.52
CA ARG A 54 14.53 18.09 8.66
C ARG A 54 15.18 19.47 8.55
N MET A 55 14.70 20.36 7.69
CA MET A 55 15.21 21.73 7.57
C MET A 55 14.77 22.65 8.72
N ASN A 56 13.57 22.45 9.29
CA ASN A 56 13.10 23.23 10.43
C ASN A 56 13.73 22.75 11.77
N ASN A 57 14.19 21.50 11.85
CA ASN A 57 14.92 20.97 13.01
C ASN A 57 16.42 21.34 13.03
N TYR A 58 16.83 22.42 12.34
CA TYR A 58 18.21 22.92 12.44
C TYR A 58 18.53 23.66 13.76
N ASP A 59 17.51 23.98 14.58
CA ASP A 59 17.67 24.64 15.88
C ASP A 59 17.24 23.78 17.09
N LYS A 60 17.48 22.46 17.06
CA LYS A 60 17.50 21.67 18.32
C LYS A 60 18.89 21.15 18.66
N PRO A 61 19.89 22.03 18.91
CA PRO A 61 21.11 21.59 19.57
C PRO A 61 20.82 21.28 21.05
N ALA A 62 21.05 20.03 21.42
CA ALA A 62 21.46 19.57 22.76
C ALA A 62 20.44 19.31 23.90
N GLU A 63 19.15 19.64 23.86
CA GLU A 63 18.30 19.49 25.08
C GLU A 63 17.69 18.10 25.36
N GLN A 64 17.96 17.07 24.54
CA GLN A 64 17.41 15.71 24.77
C GLN A 64 18.43 14.66 25.24
N LYS A 65 19.64 15.09 25.58
CA LYS A 65 20.70 14.20 26.10
C LYS A 65 20.92 14.35 27.61
N GLU A 66 20.28 15.32 28.26
CA GLU A 66 20.38 15.55 29.72
C GLU A 66 19.26 14.91 30.54
N SER A 67 18.17 14.41 29.93
CA SER A 67 17.12 13.68 30.65
C SER A 67 17.32 12.16 30.72
N GLN A 68 18.51 11.67 30.35
CA GLN A 68 18.98 10.35 30.75
C GLN A 68 19.82 10.50 32.02
N PRO A 69 19.25 10.35 33.23
CA PRO A 69 20.07 10.18 34.42
C PRO A 69 20.84 8.87 34.28
N GLN A 70 22.13 9.01 33.93
CA GLN A 70 23.17 8.03 34.18
C GLN A 70 23.17 7.70 35.68
N SER A 71 22.40 6.70 36.12
CA SER A 71 22.63 6.04 37.40
C SER A 71 23.40 4.74 37.13
N LYS A 72 24.70 4.88 36.88
CA LYS A 72 25.67 3.82 37.11
C LYS A 72 26.72 4.38 38.06
N VAL A 73 27.10 3.55 39.03
CA VAL A 73 28.15 3.70 40.06
C VAL A 73 27.63 4.13 41.44
N GLY A 74 27.75 3.18 42.37
CA GLY A 74 27.36 3.20 43.78
C GLY A 74 27.21 1.78 44.27
#